data_AF-A0A2H0I494-F1
#
_entry.id   AF-A0A2H0I494-F1
#
_cell.length_a   1.000
_cell.length_b   1.000
_cell.length_c   1.000
_cell.angle_alpha   90.00
_cell.angle_beta   90.00
_cell.angle_gamma   90.00
#
_symmetry.space_group_name_H-M   'P 1'
#
loop_
_entity.id
_entity.type
_entity.pdbx_description
1 polymer ?
#
loop_
_entity_poly.entity_id
_entity_poly.type
_entity_poly.pdbx_seq_one_letter_code
_entity_poly.pdbx_strand_id
1 'polypeptide(L)'
;MKLSSLRSKSRVRHCEVRYPQGVPRAIQGTYPIFLKGFICPRLLHYRSQGYYLLNQKFMLIHPLGHTEFGIEINNKQGEIVRILVDAWLSDYAFGDLMERTPRIKLSSEKLKTLDVIFLSHAHCDHFDPYTLVPLYSVASPLLLIPETLVYLIPIVNKYIPQAKIHILRNRETFTHKGIDFHGICFDNEAITNEDDVMTLAMSNHEELIYAEIDTLIPKTEEAYDILTRLLSKKSYARVTYLSSRNELGANLSVLDQVSEIDREKFKKQYRSSRKEELEWEYEMLTSGEFPDFTEVPNFARGFIGQGICYPSILDPNLSRIGAMSLIDISELETSIARNYGKDFPSRVLTPRKVFETTNAGLKPIQVESFIGTIITENISDKPTGRGRIYAKGPLRDEVRDFASQEQILLNILNNRFLPSVFSNPDDNLKTAILKNPERVYRITIRFGTREKFETQNYIFSFGEIGFRREIPENQESSEKGGSSYENCVPKGNVLTCTENEECKVGIGNSHFAKISLCQEDYWMNDLEDFWNGSQELYSNFFHLLDIKRTYRLWNMLGANFFNHDIVKRKYEYHFERASEGKTVEDFVGEIYSGLKS
;
A
#
# COMPACT_ATOMS: atom_id res chain seq x y z
N MET A 1 -11.76 56.88 23.42
CA MET A 1 -11.48 58.28 23.00
C MET A 1 -10.64 58.22 21.74
N LYS A 2 -11.20 58.43 20.53
CA LYS A 2 -11.22 59.69 19.73
C LYS A 2 -9.85 60.39 19.68
N LEU A 3 -9.30 60.88 18.56
CA LEU A 3 -9.59 60.88 17.12
C LEU A 3 -8.34 61.51 16.44
N SER A 4 -8.11 61.12 15.19
CA SER A 4 -7.32 61.73 14.09
C SER A 4 -6.75 63.18 14.20
N SER A 5 -5.61 63.45 13.52
CA SER A 5 -5.62 64.01 12.14
C SER A 5 -4.31 64.72 11.67
N LEU A 6 -3.99 64.48 10.38
CA LEU A 6 -3.51 65.41 9.33
C LEU A 6 -2.02 65.84 9.13
N ARG A 7 -1.54 65.49 7.91
CA ARG A 7 -0.96 66.33 6.82
C ARG A 7 0.57 66.44 6.59
N SER A 8 0.96 65.87 5.43
CA SER A 8 1.64 66.50 4.27
C SER A 8 3.07 67.06 4.38
N LYS A 9 4.00 66.56 3.54
CA LYS A 9 4.46 67.19 2.28
C LYS A 9 5.77 66.55 1.78
N SER A 10 5.77 66.30 0.47
CA SER A 10 6.87 65.93 -0.42
C SER A 10 8.06 66.89 -0.37
N ARG A 11 9.29 66.36 -0.36
CA ARG A 11 10.52 67.06 -0.75
C ARG A 11 11.22 66.32 -1.88
N VAL A 12 11.27 66.98 -3.03
CA VAL A 12 12.12 66.67 -4.18
C VAL A 12 13.57 67.02 -3.82
N ARG A 13 14.53 66.15 -4.14
CA ARG A 13 15.95 66.51 -4.28
C ARG A 13 16.48 65.98 -5.60
N HIS A 14 17.03 66.89 -6.39
CA HIS A 14 17.75 66.64 -7.63
C HIS A 14 19.04 65.84 -7.39
N CYS A 15 19.35 64.92 -8.30
CA CYS A 15 20.70 64.43 -8.53
C CYS A 15 21.07 64.70 -9.99
N GLU A 16 22.08 65.55 -10.18
CA GLU A 16 22.72 65.83 -11.45
C GLU A 16 23.53 64.61 -11.92
N VAL A 17 23.41 64.26 -13.21
CA VAL A 17 24.32 63.33 -13.87
C VAL A 17 25.05 64.11 -14.96
N ARG A 18 26.37 64.26 -14.80
CA ARG A 18 27.28 64.89 -15.76
C ARG A 18 27.61 63.89 -16.88
N TYR A 19 27.50 64.34 -18.14
CA TYR A 19 28.01 63.63 -19.31
C TYR A 19 29.35 64.25 -19.76
N PRO A 20 30.38 63.45 -20.10
CA PRO A 20 31.61 63.98 -20.68
C PRO A 20 31.47 64.29 -22.18
N GLN A 21 32.04 65.43 -22.57
CA GLN A 21 32.14 65.93 -23.94
C GLN A 21 33.30 65.30 -24.73
N GLY A 22 33.13 65.18 -26.04
CA GLY A 22 34.19 64.93 -27.02
C GLY A 22 33.63 64.77 -28.44
N VAL A 23 33.66 65.84 -29.24
CA VAL A 23 33.24 65.92 -30.66
C VAL A 23 34.50 65.91 -31.56
N PRO A 24 34.43 65.57 -32.86
CA PRO A 24 34.37 66.65 -33.87
C PRO A 24 33.39 66.44 -35.04
N ARG A 25 33.02 67.60 -35.63
CA ARG A 25 32.01 67.89 -36.66
C ARG A 25 32.43 67.56 -38.10
N ALA A 26 31.43 67.39 -38.97
CA ALA A 26 31.18 68.04 -40.29
C ALA A 26 30.22 67.11 -41.07
N ILE A 27 29.19 67.50 -41.84
CA ILE A 27 29.09 68.51 -42.90
C ILE A 27 27.62 68.96 -43.07
N GLN A 28 27.49 70.24 -43.44
CA GLN A 28 26.33 71.06 -43.81
C GLN A 28 25.39 70.48 -44.89
N GLY A 29 24.11 70.91 -44.87
CA GLY A 29 23.18 70.81 -46.02
C GLY A 29 21.76 71.27 -45.69
N THR A 30 21.31 72.35 -46.33
CA THR A 30 20.14 73.21 -46.06
C THR A 30 18.84 72.85 -46.83
N TYR A 31 17.68 72.84 -46.12
CA TYR A 31 16.28 73.27 -46.47
C TYR A 31 15.54 72.74 -47.77
N PRO A 32 14.20 72.87 -47.95
CA PRO A 32 13.05 72.46 -47.10
C PRO A 32 11.76 71.98 -47.87
N ILE A 33 10.64 71.78 -47.12
CA ILE A 33 9.20 71.93 -47.48
C ILE A 33 8.36 70.68 -47.91
N PHE A 34 7.36 70.37 -47.05
CA PHE A 34 6.00 69.78 -47.25
C PHE A 34 5.91 68.37 -47.92
N LEU A 35 5.05 67.41 -47.52
CA LEU A 35 3.64 67.47 -47.13
C LEU A 35 3.23 66.14 -46.44
N LYS A 36 2.09 66.22 -45.74
CA LYS A 36 1.36 65.25 -44.92
C LYS A 36 1.24 63.81 -45.45
N GLY A 37 1.25 62.88 -44.49
CA GLY A 37 0.31 61.75 -44.45
C GLY A 37 0.90 60.38 -44.72
N PHE A 38 1.09 59.56 -43.68
CA PHE A 38 0.31 58.34 -43.42
C PHE A 38 0.95 57.57 -42.25
N ILE A 39 0.08 57.13 -41.35
CA ILE A 39 0.40 56.42 -40.11
C ILE A 39 0.66 54.94 -40.43
N CYS A 40 1.84 54.42 -40.09
CA CYS A 40 2.02 53.07 -39.54
C CYS A 40 3.48 52.87 -39.06
N PRO A 41 3.78 52.84 -37.74
CA PRO A 41 5.10 52.43 -37.28
C PRO A 41 5.10 50.94 -36.92
N ARG A 42 5.70 50.13 -37.79
CA ARG A 42 6.38 48.89 -37.38
C ARG A 42 7.89 49.18 -37.35
N LEU A 43 8.53 48.62 -36.33
CA LEU A 43 9.98 48.47 -36.14
C LEU A 43 10.73 49.70 -35.61
N LEU A 44 11.09 49.65 -34.33
CA LEU A 44 12.50 49.68 -33.90
C LEU A 44 12.63 49.32 -32.40
N HIS A 45 13.54 48.38 -32.15
CA HIS A 45 14.30 48.14 -30.92
C HIS A 45 13.61 47.52 -29.69
N TYR A 46 13.51 46.17 -29.72
CA TYR A 46 13.77 45.32 -28.54
C TYR A 46 14.67 44.15 -28.98
N ARG A 47 15.99 44.34 -28.84
CA ARG A 47 17.04 43.31 -28.71
C ARG A 47 17.83 43.79 -27.49
N SER A 48 18.13 43.03 -26.44
CA SER A 48 18.27 41.59 -26.28
C SER A 48 18.26 41.27 -24.77
N GLN A 49 17.16 40.75 -24.25
CA GLN A 49 17.08 40.11 -22.92
C GLN A 49 16.23 38.82 -22.99
N GLY A 50 16.32 38.11 -24.11
CA GLY A 50 15.47 36.94 -24.37
C GLY A 50 16.24 35.86 -25.08
N TYR A 51 17.22 35.24 -24.42
CA TYR A 51 17.77 33.91 -24.74
C TYR A 51 18.45 33.32 -23.51
N TYR A 52 17.67 33.12 -22.44
CA TYR A 52 17.94 32.16 -21.36
C TYR A 52 16.62 31.51 -20.90
N LEU A 53 15.69 31.27 -21.82
CA LEU A 53 14.68 30.22 -21.63
C LEU A 53 15.33 28.92 -22.13
N LEU A 54 16.32 28.46 -21.37
CA LEU A 54 16.79 27.08 -21.49
C LEU A 54 15.58 26.18 -21.24
N ASN A 55 15.42 25.16 -22.08
CA ASN A 55 14.48 24.06 -21.95
C ASN A 55 14.45 23.56 -20.49
N GLN A 56 13.60 24.14 -19.63
CA GLN A 56 13.36 23.60 -18.30
C GLN A 56 12.60 22.30 -18.51
N LYS A 57 13.33 21.20 -18.45
CA LYS A 57 12.74 19.87 -18.54
C LYS A 57 12.36 19.44 -17.13
N PHE A 58 11.07 19.54 -16.85
CA PHE A 58 10.45 19.17 -15.59
C PHE A 58 10.48 17.65 -15.37
N MET A 59 10.35 17.22 -14.12
CA MET A 59 10.09 15.82 -13.78
C MET A 59 8.66 15.44 -14.18
N LEU A 60 8.50 14.24 -14.74
CA LEU A 60 7.19 13.68 -15.06
C LEU A 60 6.89 12.47 -14.16
N ILE A 61 5.69 12.44 -13.60
CA ILE A 61 5.18 11.38 -12.73
C ILE A 61 4.06 10.64 -13.46
N HIS A 62 4.20 9.32 -13.54
CA HIS A 62 3.32 8.41 -14.26
C HIS A 62 2.61 7.50 -13.25
N PRO A 63 1.49 7.92 -12.63
CA PRO A 63 0.74 7.06 -11.72
C PRO A 63 0.19 5.83 -12.46
N LEU A 64 0.45 4.65 -11.93
CA LEU A 64 0.10 3.37 -12.57
C LEU A 64 -1.10 2.66 -11.91
N GLY A 65 -1.61 3.18 -10.80
CA GLY A 65 -2.58 2.49 -9.94
C GLY A 65 -1.90 1.97 -8.68
N HIS A 66 -2.65 1.80 -7.60
CA HIS A 66 -2.12 1.46 -6.28
C HIS A 66 -1.01 2.44 -5.88
N THR A 67 0.14 1.95 -5.41
CA THR A 67 1.31 2.75 -5.02
C THR A 67 2.39 2.76 -6.11
N GLU A 68 2.24 2.02 -7.22
CA GLU A 68 3.22 2.03 -8.30
C GLU A 68 3.16 3.32 -9.13
N PHE A 69 4.33 3.83 -9.47
CA PHE A 69 4.47 4.95 -10.37
C PHE A 69 5.78 4.92 -11.15
N GLY A 70 5.75 5.52 -12.33
CA GLY A 70 6.95 5.82 -13.11
C GLY A 70 7.40 7.26 -12.90
N ILE A 71 8.70 7.50 -12.99
CA ILE A 71 9.30 8.84 -13.03
C ILE A 71 10.17 8.99 -14.28
N GLU A 72 10.04 10.12 -14.96
CA GLU A 72 11.05 10.63 -15.88
C GLU A 72 11.71 11.86 -15.24
N ILE A 73 13.00 11.76 -14.96
CA ILE A 73 13.79 12.83 -14.33
C ILE A 73 15.03 13.13 -15.17
N ASN A 74 15.33 14.41 -15.37
CA ASN A 74 16.49 14.80 -16.15
C ASN A 74 17.75 14.84 -15.28
N ASN A 75 18.86 14.31 -15.80
CA ASN A 75 20.16 14.50 -15.18
C ASN A 75 20.75 15.88 -15.51
N LYS A 76 21.94 16.19 -14.96
CA LYS A 76 22.64 17.47 -15.22
C LYS A 76 22.97 17.70 -16.70
N GLN A 77 23.07 16.64 -17.48
CA GLN A 77 23.34 16.67 -18.92
C GLN A 77 22.06 16.83 -19.76
N GLY A 78 20.88 16.83 -19.12
CA GLY A 78 19.58 16.95 -19.78
C GLY A 78 19.07 15.65 -20.41
N GLU A 79 19.69 14.52 -20.08
CA GLU A 79 19.22 13.18 -20.47
C GLU A 79 18.13 12.71 -19.50
N ILE A 80 17.11 12.05 -20.06
CA ILE A 80 15.99 11.52 -19.28
C ILE A 80 16.40 10.18 -18.67
N VAL A 81 16.22 10.06 -17.36
CA VAL A 81 16.33 8.79 -16.62
C VAL A 81 14.92 8.33 -16.26
N ARG A 82 14.60 7.09 -16.61
CA ARG A 82 13.29 6.46 -16.38
C ARG A 82 13.36 5.46 -15.24
N ILE A 83 12.54 5.70 -14.22
CA ILE A 83 12.54 4.95 -12.98
C ILE A 83 11.13 4.40 -12.77
N LEU A 84 11.01 3.09 -12.53
CA LEU A 84 9.78 2.46 -12.09
C LEU A 84 9.90 2.18 -10.58
N VAL A 85 8.94 2.67 -9.79
CA VAL A 85 8.85 2.41 -8.35
C VAL A 85 7.76 1.38 -8.12
N ASP A 86 8.18 0.27 -7.51
CA ASP A 86 7.47 -1.00 -7.42
C ASP A 86 7.08 -1.58 -8.77
N ALA A 87 6.88 -2.89 -8.83
CA ALA A 87 6.80 -3.62 -10.09
C ALA A 87 5.57 -4.52 -10.19
N TRP A 88 4.52 -4.32 -9.41
CA TRP A 88 3.28 -5.06 -9.60
C TRP A 88 2.46 -4.49 -10.75
N LEU A 89 2.58 -5.10 -11.93
CA LEU A 89 1.86 -4.72 -13.15
C LEU A 89 1.01 -5.87 -13.73
N SER A 90 0.95 -7.02 -13.04
CA SER A 90 0.02 -8.12 -13.33
C SER A 90 -1.43 -7.74 -12.99
N ASP A 91 -2.42 -8.41 -13.58
CA ASP A 91 -3.83 -8.05 -13.32
C ASP A 91 -4.31 -8.50 -11.93
N TYR A 92 -3.58 -9.40 -11.26
CA TYR A 92 -3.88 -9.86 -9.90
C TYR A 92 -2.60 -9.89 -9.07
N ALA A 93 -2.70 -9.68 -7.76
CA ALA A 93 -1.60 -9.94 -6.85
C ALA A 93 -1.64 -11.43 -6.45
N PHE A 94 -0.48 -12.08 -6.59
CA PHE A 94 -0.41 -13.55 -6.54
C PHE A 94 -0.62 -14.14 -5.14
N GLY A 95 -0.52 -13.31 -4.10
CA GLY A 95 -0.65 -13.70 -2.71
C GLY A 95 -2.03 -13.43 -2.11
N ASP A 96 -2.60 -12.25 -2.39
CA ASP A 96 -3.86 -11.78 -1.81
C ASP A 96 -5.09 -12.16 -2.64
N LEU A 97 -4.89 -12.58 -3.90
CA LEU A 97 -5.95 -12.89 -4.87
C LEU A 97 -6.88 -11.69 -5.13
N MET A 98 -6.35 -10.47 -5.01
CA MET A 98 -7.08 -9.24 -5.35
C MET A 98 -6.72 -8.77 -6.76
N GLU A 99 -7.62 -8.01 -7.37
CA GLU A 99 -7.45 -7.52 -8.73
C GLU A 99 -6.82 -6.13 -8.74
N ARG A 100 -5.94 -5.89 -9.71
CA ARG A 100 -5.35 -4.59 -10.02
C ARG A 100 -6.32 -3.72 -10.79
N THR A 101 -6.47 -2.47 -10.35
CA THR A 101 -7.19 -1.43 -11.07
C THR A 101 -6.44 -0.09 -11.06
N PRO A 102 -6.15 0.51 -12.23
CA PRO A 102 -6.40 0.00 -13.58
C PRO A 102 -5.41 -1.11 -13.98
N ARG A 103 -5.84 -1.95 -14.94
CA ARG A 103 -4.96 -2.92 -15.60
C ARG A 103 -3.98 -2.22 -16.54
N ILE A 104 -2.86 -2.86 -16.84
CA ILE A 104 -1.80 -2.25 -17.64
C ILE A 104 -1.37 -3.21 -18.74
N LYS A 105 -1.48 -2.75 -19.99
CA LYS A 105 -0.86 -3.44 -21.11
C LYS A 105 0.55 -2.90 -21.33
N LEU A 106 1.53 -3.72 -20.96
CA LEU A 106 2.94 -3.40 -21.12
C LEU A 106 3.35 -3.30 -22.60
N SER A 107 4.30 -2.41 -22.89
CA SER A 107 4.90 -2.29 -24.21
C SER A 107 6.38 -2.65 -24.16
N SER A 108 6.77 -3.77 -24.79
CA SER A 108 8.16 -4.22 -24.81
C SER A 108 9.13 -3.15 -25.35
N GLU A 109 8.72 -2.36 -26.34
CA GLU A 109 9.55 -1.27 -26.87
C GLU A 109 9.73 -0.13 -25.88
N LYS A 110 8.69 0.22 -25.10
CA LYS A 110 8.81 1.27 -24.10
C LYS A 110 9.60 0.80 -22.87
N LEU A 111 9.42 -0.46 -22.46
CA LEU A 111 10.16 -1.08 -21.36
C LEU A 111 11.69 -1.09 -21.59
N LYS A 112 12.15 -1.20 -22.85
CA LYS A 112 13.58 -1.09 -23.19
C LYS A 112 14.21 0.25 -22.77
N THR A 113 13.39 1.29 -22.57
CA THR A 113 13.85 2.62 -22.17
C THR A 113 13.97 2.80 -20.66
N LEU A 114 13.61 1.78 -19.88
CA LEU A 114 13.68 1.80 -18.43
C LEU A 114 15.13 1.72 -17.95
N ASP A 115 15.52 2.63 -17.06
CA ASP A 115 16.87 2.68 -16.53
C ASP A 115 16.98 2.02 -15.16
N VAL A 116 15.94 2.16 -14.33
CA VAL A 116 15.93 1.72 -12.95
C VAL A 116 14.56 1.15 -12.58
N ILE A 117 14.57 0.06 -11.81
CA ILE A 117 13.41 -0.41 -11.03
C ILE A 117 13.81 -0.34 -9.56
N PHE A 118 12.98 0.27 -8.72
CA PHE A 118 13.10 0.19 -7.27
C PHE A 118 11.97 -0.67 -6.72
N LEU A 119 12.30 -1.61 -5.83
CA LEU A 119 11.34 -2.38 -5.06
C LEU A 119 11.36 -1.89 -3.62
N SER A 120 10.21 -1.62 -3.02
CA SER A 120 10.10 -1.03 -1.69
C SER A 120 10.14 -2.07 -0.56
N HIS A 121 9.46 -3.21 -0.74
CA HIS A 121 9.35 -4.30 0.22
C HIS A 121 8.82 -5.60 -0.42
N ALA A 122 8.56 -6.62 0.41
CA ALA A 122 8.29 -7.99 -0.02
C ALA A 122 6.79 -8.35 -0.16
N HIS A 123 5.88 -7.38 -0.11
CA HIS A 123 4.47 -7.68 -0.39
C HIS A 123 4.24 -7.99 -1.88
N CYS A 124 3.28 -8.88 -2.12
CA CYS A 124 3.00 -9.46 -3.42
C CYS A 124 2.45 -8.45 -4.44
N ASP A 125 1.86 -7.37 -3.94
CA ASP A 125 1.35 -6.21 -4.68
C ASP A 125 2.42 -5.12 -4.89
N HIS A 126 3.71 -5.40 -4.59
CA HIS A 126 4.82 -4.46 -4.83
C HIS A 126 6.00 -5.13 -5.54
N PHE A 127 6.35 -6.34 -5.11
CA PHE A 127 7.38 -7.15 -5.73
C PHE A 127 6.72 -8.35 -6.44
N ASP A 128 6.57 -8.20 -7.75
CA ASP A 128 5.86 -9.13 -8.62
C ASP A 128 6.79 -9.88 -9.60
N PRO A 129 7.05 -11.20 -9.39
CA PRO A 129 7.83 -12.02 -10.31
C PRO A 129 7.25 -12.08 -11.73
N TYR A 130 5.93 -12.01 -11.86
CA TYR A 130 5.21 -12.14 -13.13
C TYR A 130 5.33 -10.89 -14.00
N THR A 131 5.66 -9.75 -13.39
CA THR A 131 6.10 -8.56 -14.13
C THR A 131 7.61 -8.59 -14.39
N LEU A 132 8.42 -8.92 -13.39
CA LEU A 132 9.88 -8.79 -13.48
C LEU A 132 10.51 -9.76 -14.48
N VAL A 133 10.14 -11.05 -14.45
CA VAL A 133 10.71 -12.06 -15.36
C VAL A 133 10.53 -11.69 -16.84
N PRO A 134 9.31 -11.41 -17.33
CA PRO A 134 9.14 -11.00 -18.73
C PRO A 134 9.76 -9.64 -19.03
N LEU A 135 9.74 -8.68 -18.08
CA LEU A 135 10.39 -7.38 -18.28
C LEU A 135 11.89 -7.53 -18.56
N TYR A 136 12.60 -8.33 -17.76
CA TYR A 136 14.04 -8.55 -17.92
C TYR A 136 14.40 -9.43 -19.13
N SER A 137 13.41 -10.03 -19.80
CA SER A 137 13.62 -10.69 -21.10
C SER A 137 13.79 -9.69 -22.25
N VAL A 138 13.30 -8.45 -22.09
CA VAL A 138 13.34 -7.40 -23.12
C VAL A 138 14.14 -6.17 -22.73
N ALA A 139 14.37 -5.94 -21.44
CA ALA A 139 15.10 -4.80 -20.89
C ALA A 139 16.15 -5.26 -19.85
N SER A 140 17.03 -4.35 -19.45
CA SER A 140 18.05 -4.61 -18.42
C SER A 140 18.28 -3.39 -17.53
N PRO A 141 17.22 -2.87 -16.87
CA PRO A 141 17.36 -1.78 -15.91
C PRO A 141 18.21 -2.22 -14.71
N LEU A 142 18.73 -1.25 -13.97
CA LEU A 142 19.31 -1.48 -12.65
C LEU A 142 18.17 -1.80 -11.68
N LEU A 143 18.26 -2.91 -10.96
CA LEU A 143 17.37 -3.25 -9.86
C LEU A 143 17.91 -2.66 -8.55
N LEU A 144 17.23 -1.67 -8.01
CA LEU A 144 17.45 -1.16 -6.66
C LEU A 144 16.61 -1.96 -5.68
N ILE A 145 17.29 -2.61 -4.75
CA ILE A 145 16.66 -3.42 -3.70
C ILE A 145 17.07 -2.83 -2.34
N PRO A 146 16.15 -2.59 -1.41
CA PRO A 146 16.47 -2.18 -0.05
C PRO A 146 17.26 -3.26 0.67
N GLU A 147 18.09 -2.87 1.64
CA GLU A 147 18.87 -3.84 2.41
C GLU A 147 18.01 -4.87 3.17
N THR A 148 16.75 -4.53 3.47
CA THR A 148 15.75 -5.42 4.07
C THR A 148 15.42 -6.62 3.18
N LEU A 149 15.56 -6.51 1.86
CA LEU A 149 15.23 -7.58 0.90
C LEU A 149 16.45 -8.36 0.37
N VAL A 150 17.65 -8.16 0.95
CA VAL A 150 18.89 -8.82 0.48
C VAL A 150 18.78 -10.36 0.48
N TYR A 151 17.97 -10.93 1.36
CA TYR A 151 17.74 -12.38 1.41
C TYR A 151 17.04 -12.95 0.17
N LEU A 152 16.39 -12.10 -0.64
CA LEU A 152 15.75 -12.47 -1.91
C LEU A 152 16.68 -12.36 -3.12
N ILE A 153 17.84 -11.70 -3.01
CA ILE A 153 18.82 -11.57 -4.10
C ILE A 153 19.22 -12.92 -4.71
N PRO A 154 19.46 -14.01 -3.94
CA PRO A 154 19.76 -15.31 -4.52
C PRO A 154 18.65 -15.83 -5.45
N ILE A 155 17.38 -15.54 -5.16
CA ILE A 155 16.24 -15.92 -6.02
C ILE A 155 16.26 -15.07 -7.29
N VAL A 156 16.42 -13.75 -7.16
CA VAL A 156 16.52 -12.87 -8.32
C VAL A 156 17.66 -13.29 -9.24
N ASN A 157 18.84 -13.60 -8.70
CA ASN A 157 19.99 -14.08 -9.49
C ASN A 157 19.74 -15.46 -10.13
N LYS A 158 18.94 -16.33 -9.52
CA LYS A 158 18.57 -17.65 -10.06
C LYS A 158 17.67 -17.51 -11.30
N TYR A 159 16.66 -16.64 -11.24
CA TYR A 159 15.63 -16.54 -12.28
C TYR A 159 15.81 -15.36 -13.25
N ILE A 160 16.60 -14.36 -12.86
CA ILE A 160 16.96 -13.19 -13.67
C ILE A 160 18.49 -12.96 -13.57
N PRO A 161 19.33 -13.89 -14.07
CA PRO A 161 20.79 -13.84 -13.89
C PRO A 161 21.46 -12.62 -14.53
N GLN A 162 20.79 -11.96 -15.47
CA GLN A 162 21.25 -10.74 -16.13
C GLN A 162 20.96 -9.46 -15.32
N ALA A 163 20.17 -9.54 -14.25
CA ALA A 163 19.82 -8.37 -13.45
C ALA A 163 21.08 -7.78 -12.79
N LYS A 164 21.29 -6.48 -13.00
CA LYS A 164 22.27 -5.73 -12.21
C LYS A 164 21.55 -5.24 -10.96
N ILE A 165 22.03 -5.64 -9.79
CA ILE A 165 21.40 -5.33 -8.51
C ILE A 165 22.29 -4.35 -7.75
N HIS A 166 21.69 -3.29 -7.21
CA HIS A 166 22.32 -2.44 -6.21
C HIS A 166 21.48 -2.45 -4.93
N ILE A 167 22.15 -2.62 -3.80
CA ILE A 167 21.52 -2.63 -2.48
C ILE A 167 21.47 -1.18 -1.98
N LEU A 168 20.27 -0.63 -1.88
CA LEU A 168 20.04 0.68 -1.27
C LEU A 168 20.00 0.51 0.25
N ARG A 169 20.94 1.16 0.94
CA ARG A 169 21.06 1.10 2.40
C ARG A 169 20.25 2.22 3.05
N ASN A 170 19.69 1.94 4.23
CA ASN A 170 18.88 2.88 4.97
C ASN A 170 19.67 4.18 5.25
N ARG A 171 19.07 5.31 4.90
CA ARG A 171 19.64 6.66 5.09
C ARG A 171 20.98 6.89 4.37
N GLU A 172 21.36 6.05 3.40
CA GLU A 172 22.50 6.30 2.51
C GLU A 172 22.01 6.88 1.18
N THR A 173 22.87 7.67 0.50
CA THR A 173 22.57 8.18 -0.86
C THR A 173 23.34 7.37 -1.89
N PHE A 174 22.62 6.81 -2.85
CA PHE A 174 23.20 6.18 -4.05
C PHE A 174 22.95 7.05 -5.27
N THR A 175 23.99 7.37 -6.04
CA THR A 175 23.84 8.18 -7.27
C THR A 175 24.00 7.30 -8.50
N HIS A 176 22.98 7.32 -9.39
CA HIS A 176 23.02 6.62 -10.68
C HIS A 176 22.54 7.54 -11.80
N LYS A 177 23.27 7.59 -12.91
CA LYS A 177 22.99 8.47 -14.06
C LYS A 177 22.74 9.95 -13.68
N GLY A 178 23.37 10.42 -12.60
CA GLY A 178 23.23 11.78 -12.10
C GLY A 178 21.95 12.05 -11.29
N ILE A 179 21.23 11.01 -10.91
CA ILE A 179 20.07 11.05 -10.01
C ILE A 179 20.48 10.44 -8.66
N ASP A 180 20.19 11.15 -7.58
CA ASP A 180 20.41 10.71 -6.21
C ASP A 180 19.17 9.95 -5.73
N PHE A 181 19.36 8.70 -5.29
CA PHE A 181 18.38 7.85 -4.64
C PHE A 181 18.70 7.78 -3.15
N HIS A 182 17.69 7.95 -2.30
CA HIS A 182 17.85 7.91 -0.85
C HIS A 182 16.67 7.17 -0.22
N GLY A 183 16.95 6.00 0.33
CA GLY A 183 15.96 5.14 0.95
C GLY A 183 15.87 5.38 2.46
N ILE A 184 14.67 5.31 3.03
CA ILE A 184 14.45 5.45 4.48
C ILE A 184 13.51 4.34 4.95
N CYS A 185 14.00 3.53 5.89
CA CYS A 185 13.17 2.67 6.74
C CYS A 185 12.98 3.42 8.06
N PHE A 186 11.72 3.71 8.39
CA PHE A 186 11.37 4.34 9.66
C PHE A 186 11.17 3.30 10.74
N ASP A 187 11.50 3.66 11.98
CA ASP A 187 11.29 2.80 13.14
C ASP A 187 9.85 2.97 13.64
N ASN A 188 9.04 1.91 13.59
CA ASN A 188 7.68 1.89 14.12
C ASN A 188 7.67 1.54 15.61
N GLU A 189 6.72 2.11 16.37
CA GLU A 189 6.56 1.81 17.80
C GLU A 189 6.01 0.38 18.05
N ALA A 190 5.27 -0.16 17.08
CA ALA A 190 4.67 -1.49 17.13
C ALA A 190 5.08 -2.29 15.89
N ILE A 191 5.18 -3.62 16.03
CA ILE A 191 5.50 -4.50 14.91
C ILE A 191 4.32 -4.54 13.95
N THR A 192 4.57 -4.22 12.68
CA THR A 192 3.58 -4.32 11.60
C THR A 192 4.10 -5.19 10.46
N ASN A 193 3.20 -5.60 9.58
CA ASN A 193 3.53 -6.22 8.29
C ASN A 193 4.26 -5.26 7.33
N GLU A 194 4.30 -3.97 7.64
CA GLU A 194 4.92 -2.91 6.82
C GLU A 194 6.29 -2.45 7.39
N ASP A 195 6.83 -3.16 8.39
CA ASP A 195 8.11 -2.82 9.03
C ASP A 195 9.32 -2.96 8.09
N ASP A 196 9.21 -3.72 6.99
CA ASP A 196 10.28 -3.89 6.00
C ASP A 196 10.21 -2.86 4.84
N VAL A 197 9.23 -1.95 4.86
CA VAL A 197 9.04 -0.89 3.86
C VAL A 197 10.18 0.12 3.89
N MET A 198 10.81 0.31 2.73
CA MET A 198 11.73 1.42 2.49
C MET A 198 11.05 2.49 1.64
N THR A 199 10.82 3.67 2.21
CA THR A 199 10.38 4.86 1.46
C THR A 199 11.51 5.38 0.58
N LEU A 200 11.17 6.18 -0.45
CA LEU A 200 12.15 6.60 -1.45
C LEU A 200 12.10 8.11 -1.72
N ALA A 201 13.25 8.75 -1.59
CA ALA A 201 13.52 10.04 -2.22
C ALA A 201 14.39 9.89 -3.47
N MET A 202 14.01 10.62 -4.52
CA MET A 202 14.79 10.78 -5.75
C MET A 202 15.01 12.26 -6.00
N SER A 203 16.23 12.65 -6.35
CA SER A 203 16.52 14.04 -6.65
C SER A 203 17.57 14.20 -7.73
N ASN A 204 17.49 15.32 -8.45
CA ASN A 204 18.58 15.80 -9.30
C ASN A 204 19.16 17.08 -8.66
N HIS A 205 19.67 17.98 -9.49
CA HIS A 205 20.24 19.25 -9.03
C HIS A 205 19.21 20.37 -8.84
N GLU A 206 17.99 20.21 -9.34
CA GLU A 206 16.92 21.22 -9.28
C GLU A 206 15.68 20.73 -8.50
N GLU A 207 15.36 19.45 -8.54
CA GLU A 207 14.10 18.89 -8.08
C GLU A 207 14.31 17.70 -7.14
N LEU A 208 13.38 17.54 -6.22
CA LEU A 208 13.26 16.38 -5.33
C LEU A 208 11.84 15.86 -5.33
N ILE A 209 11.70 14.54 -5.33
CA ILE A 209 10.46 13.84 -5.03
C ILE A 209 10.69 12.84 -3.90
N TYR A 210 9.76 12.77 -2.95
CA TYR A 210 9.71 11.78 -1.88
C TYR A 210 8.40 11.02 -1.96
N ALA A 211 8.39 9.71 -1.73
CA ALA A 211 7.19 8.87 -1.74
C ALA A 211 7.08 8.01 -0.48
N GLU A 212 5.91 8.02 0.16
CA GLU A 212 5.55 7.18 1.33
C GLU A 212 5.51 5.68 0.97
N ILE A 213 5.08 5.36 -0.25
CA ILE A 213 4.86 3.98 -0.72
C ILE A 213 3.75 3.28 0.08
N ASP A 214 4.04 2.35 0.98
CA ASP A 214 3.02 1.58 1.72
C ASP A 214 3.26 1.63 3.24
N THR A 215 3.80 2.75 3.72
CA THR A 215 4.00 2.97 5.17
C THR A 215 3.45 4.32 5.61
N LEU A 216 2.98 4.38 6.85
CA LEU A 216 2.67 5.62 7.54
C LEU A 216 3.93 6.13 8.21
N ILE A 217 4.26 7.41 7.99
CA ILE A 217 5.39 8.04 8.69
C ILE A 217 5.12 7.99 10.20
N PRO A 218 6.01 7.40 11.02
CA PRO A 218 5.82 7.38 12.46
C PRO A 218 5.69 8.78 13.01
N LYS A 219 4.73 8.94 13.92
CA LYS A 219 4.36 10.24 14.53
C LYS A 219 5.35 10.58 15.65
N THR A 220 6.63 10.69 15.29
CA THR A 220 7.76 10.93 16.19
C THR A 220 8.60 12.11 15.73
N GLU A 221 9.26 12.79 16.67
CA GLU A 221 10.16 13.92 16.37
C GLU A 221 11.29 13.51 15.42
N GLU A 222 11.87 12.32 15.62
CA GLU A 222 12.95 11.80 14.77
C GLU A 222 12.50 11.63 13.32
N ALA A 223 11.35 11.00 13.08
CA ALA A 223 10.86 10.77 11.72
C ALA A 223 10.62 12.09 10.96
N TYR A 224 10.02 13.06 11.64
CA TYR A 224 9.68 14.36 11.07
C TYR A 224 10.92 15.25 10.84
N ASP A 225 11.90 15.17 11.73
CA ASP A 225 13.21 15.81 11.56
C ASP A 225 13.99 15.22 10.38
N ILE A 226 13.99 13.89 10.22
CA ILE A 226 14.60 13.21 9.06
C ILE A 226 13.97 13.71 7.76
N LEU A 227 12.64 13.73 7.68
CA LEU A 227 11.92 14.22 6.50
C LEU A 227 12.22 15.70 6.22
N THR A 228 12.15 16.55 7.24
CA THR A 228 12.40 17.99 7.09
C THR A 228 13.82 18.23 6.57
N ARG A 229 14.83 17.55 7.11
CA ARG A 229 16.23 17.64 6.65
C ARG A 229 16.41 17.11 5.23
N LEU A 230 15.73 16.03 4.87
CA LEU A 230 15.77 15.48 3.51
C LEU A 230 15.22 16.46 2.48
N LEU A 231 14.01 16.97 2.73
CA LEU A 231 13.32 17.88 1.81
C LEU A 231 14.00 19.25 1.73
N SER A 232 14.69 19.69 2.79
CA SER A 232 15.45 20.95 2.85
C SER A 232 16.96 20.80 2.61
N LYS A 233 17.45 19.60 2.24
CA LYS A 233 18.88 19.29 2.06
C LYS A 233 19.60 20.26 1.13
N LYS A 234 18.90 20.80 0.14
CA LYS A 234 19.35 21.81 -0.82
C LYS A 234 18.18 22.75 -1.12
N SER A 235 18.48 23.92 -1.69
CA SER A 235 17.44 24.82 -2.23
C SER A 235 16.91 24.27 -3.56
N TYR A 236 16.07 23.25 -3.50
CA TYR A 236 15.38 22.71 -4.68
C TYR A 236 14.38 23.73 -5.22
N ALA A 237 14.31 23.86 -6.55
CA ALA A 237 13.31 24.66 -7.24
C ALA A 237 11.91 24.05 -7.09
N ARG A 238 11.83 22.72 -6.91
CA ARG A 238 10.58 21.96 -6.79
C ARG A 238 10.77 20.80 -5.80
N VAL A 239 9.88 20.70 -4.82
CA VAL A 239 9.84 19.61 -3.84
C VAL A 239 8.47 18.96 -3.92
N THR A 240 8.42 17.69 -4.33
CA THR A 240 7.16 16.92 -4.43
C THR A 240 7.12 15.85 -3.35
N TYR A 241 6.04 15.81 -2.59
CA TYR A 241 5.76 14.76 -1.62
C TYR A 241 4.58 13.92 -2.12
N LEU A 242 4.80 12.64 -2.39
CA LEU A 242 3.77 11.69 -2.77
C LEU A 242 3.23 10.98 -1.53
N SER A 243 1.97 11.29 -1.22
CA SER A 243 1.22 10.63 -0.17
C SER A 243 0.43 9.46 -0.71
N SER A 244 0.53 8.33 -0.02
CA SER A 244 -0.24 7.13 -0.30
C SER A 244 -1.50 7.13 0.55
N ARG A 245 -2.66 7.01 -0.10
CA ARG A 245 -3.97 6.90 0.55
C ARG A 245 -4.61 5.58 0.12
N ASN A 246 -4.10 4.52 0.75
CA ASN A 246 -4.65 3.19 0.61
C ASN A 246 -5.82 3.02 1.59
N GLU A 247 -6.96 2.58 1.06
CA GLU A 247 -8.22 2.44 1.81
C GLU A 247 -8.67 0.97 1.84
N LEU A 248 -7.75 0.01 1.60
CA LEU A 248 -8.05 -1.42 1.43
C LEU A 248 -8.87 -1.99 2.60
N GLY A 249 -8.48 -1.75 3.86
CA GLY A 249 -9.20 -2.26 5.03
C GLY A 249 -10.66 -1.75 5.10
N ALA A 250 -10.89 -0.48 4.77
CA ALA A 250 -12.22 0.10 4.70
C ALA A 250 -13.01 -0.40 3.47
N ASN A 251 -12.33 -0.58 2.34
CA ASN A 251 -12.90 -1.14 1.12
C ASN A 251 -13.47 -2.55 1.38
N LEU A 252 -12.73 -3.41 2.08
CA LEU A 252 -13.22 -4.74 2.46
C LEU A 252 -14.46 -4.66 3.38
N SER A 253 -14.44 -3.76 4.35
CA SER A 253 -15.55 -3.58 5.29
C SER A 253 -16.84 -3.06 4.62
N VAL A 254 -16.73 -2.23 3.58
CA VAL A 254 -17.90 -1.79 2.80
C VAL A 254 -18.40 -2.88 1.85
N LEU A 255 -17.51 -3.73 1.33
CA LEU A 255 -17.87 -4.89 0.50
C LEU A 255 -18.67 -5.94 1.27
N ASP A 256 -18.54 -5.98 2.60
CA ASP A 256 -19.30 -6.85 3.49
C ASP A 256 -20.74 -6.42 3.71
N GLN A 257 -21.04 -5.16 3.45
CA GLN A 257 -22.40 -4.66 3.59
C GLN A 257 -23.26 -5.21 2.45
N VAL A 258 -24.40 -5.80 2.80
CA VAL A 258 -25.29 -6.49 1.84
C VAL A 258 -26.26 -5.51 1.17
N SER A 259 -26.63 -4.41 1.84
CA SER A 259 -27.56 -3.40 1.32
C SER A 259 -26.85 -2.09 0.95
N GLU A 260 -27.38 -1.36 -0.02
CA GLU A 260 -26.88 -0.02 -0.37
C GLU A 260 -27.02 0.97 0.79
N ILE A 261 -28.08 0.85 1.59
CA ILE A 261 -28.32 1.72 2.75
C ILE A 261 -27.20 1.53 3.79
N ASP A 262 -26.83 0.27 4.07
CA ASP A 262 -25.77 -0.04 5.03
C ASP A 262 -24.40 0.40 4.50
N ARG A 263 -24.15 0.26 3.19
CA ARG A 263 -22.95 0.81 2.55
C ARG A 263 -22.85 2.31 2.71
N GLU A 264 -23.90 3.05 2.41
CA GLU A 264 -23.89 4.51 2.53
C GLU A 264 -23.74 4.94 3.99
N LYS A 265 -24.37 4.22 4.93
CA LYS A 265 -24.17 4.43 6.37
C LYS A 265 -22.72 4.20 6.77
N PHE A 266 -22.10 3.09 6.33
CA PHE A 266 -20.70 2.77 6.60
C PHE A 266 -19.78 3.85 6.01
N LYS A 267 -19.94 4.20 4.73
CA LYS A 267 -19.13 5.25 4.06
C LYS A 267 -19.21 6.57 4.80
N LYS A 268 -20.40 6.97 5.27
CA LYS A 268 -20.58 8.20 6.05
C LYS A 268 -19.86 8.16 7.39
N GLN A 269 -19.97 7.04 8.12
CA GLN A 269 -19.26 6.83 9.38
C GLN A 269 -17.75 6.83 9.18
N TYR A 270 -17.28 6.09 8.18
CA TYR A 270 -15.87 6.00 7.81
C TYR A 270 -15.29 7.37 7.45
N ARG A 271 -15.98 8.14 6.59
CA ARG A 271 -15.58 9.50 6.23
C ARG A 271 -15.48 10.43 7.45
N SER A 272 -16.38 10.27 8.44
CA SER A 272 -16.31 11.04 9.69
C SER A 272 -15.08 10.67 10.51
N SER A 273 -14.84 9.37 10.72
CA SER A 273 -13.66 8.87 11.45
C SER A 273 -12.36 9.33 10.78
N ARG A 274 -12.30 9.25 9.45
CA ARG A 274 -11.12 9.66 8.68
C ARG A 274 -10.89 11.17 8.73
N LYS A 275 -11.96 11.97 8.82
CA LYS A 275 -11.87 13.42 9.06
C LYS A 275 -11.21 13.69 10.42
N GLU A 276 -11.65 13.02 11.48
CA GLU A 276 -11.09 13.20 12.83
C GLU A 276 -9.60 12.83 12.88
N GLU A 277 -9.21 11.73 12.23
CA GLU A 277 -7.81 11.31 12.13
C GLU A 277 -6.95 12.34 11.41
N LEU A 278 -7.41 12.84 10.25
CA LEU A 278 -6.70 13.88 9.51
C LEU A 278 -6.64 15.21 10.28
N GLU A 279 -7.71 15.61 10.98
CA GLU A 279 -7.71 16.80 11.84
C GLU A 279 -6.64 16.70 12.93
N TRP A 280 -6.54 15.54 13.57
CA TRP A 280 -5.51 15.27 14.56
C TRP A 280 -4.08 15.33 13.97
N GLU A 281 -3.86 14.81 12.75
CA GLU A 281 -2.55 14.86 12.08
C GLU A 281 -2.09 16.29 11.79
N TYR A 282 -2.99 17.16 11.30
CA TYR A 282 -2.64 18.56 11.04
C TYR A 282 -2.57 19.41 12.31
N GLU A 283 -3.33 19.08 13.35
CA GLU A 283 -3.18 19.69 14.67
C GLU A 283 -1.77 19.42 15.23
N MET A 284 -1.31 18.18 15.15
CA MET A 284 0.03 17.76 15.59
C MET A 284 1.15 18.47 14.79
N LEU A 285 1.00 18.61 13.47
CA LEU A 285 1.94 19.37 12.64
C LEU A 285 1.99 20.87 12.99
N THR A 286 0.86 21.45 13.43
CA THR A 286 0.74 22.89 13.73
C THR A 286 0.98 23.25 15.18
N SER A 287 0.99 22.28 16.09
CA SER A 287 1.25 22.50 17.52
C SER A 287 2.67 23.00 17.80
N GLY A 288 3.60 22.76 16.86
CA GLY A 288 5.03 23.02 17.03
C GLY A 288 5.77 21.93 17.81
N GLU A 289 5.11 20.80 18.08
CA GLU A 289 5.71 19.63 18.75
C GLU A 289 6.75 18.93 17.87
N PHE A 290 6.54 18.92 16.55
CA PHE A 290 7.45 18.31 15.57
C PHE A 290 7.86 19.29 14.47
N PRO A 291 9.02 19.08 13.83
CA PRO A 291 9.39 19.82 12.62
C PRO A 291 8.33 19.65 11.52
N ASP A 292 7.90 20.77 10.95
CA ASP A 292 6.91 20.75 9.88
C ASP A 292 7.58 20.67 8.51
N PHE A 293 7.64 19.46 7.96
CA PHE A 293 8.21 19.22 6.63
C PHE A 293 7.37 19.82 5.50
N THR A 294 6.13 20.26 5.74
CA THR A 294 5.26 20.89 4.73
C THR A 294 5.57 22.37 4.50
N GLU A 295 6.30 23.00 5.42
CA GLU A 295 6.73 24.41 5.33
C GLU A 295 8.03 24.59 4.52
N VAL A 296 8.60 23.52 3.98
CA VAL A 296 9.79 23.62 3.13
C VAL A 296 9.48 24.41 1.85
N PRO A 297 10.40 25.26 1.36
CA PRO A 297 10.14 26.05 0.15
C PRO A 297 9.81 25.19 -1.06
N ASN A 298 8.84 25.66 -1.86
CA ASN A 298 8.41 25.01 -3.11
C ASN A 298 7.81 23.61 -2.92
N PHE A 299 7.25 23.32 -1.74
CA PHE A 299 6.55 22.09 -1.44
C PHE A 299 5.25 21.96 -2.25
N ALA A 300 5.04 20.77 -2.82
CA ALA A 300 3.79 20.36 -3.45
C ALA A 300 3.47 18.91 -3.06
N ARG A 301 2.18 18.60 -2.97
CA ARG A 301 1.70 17.27 -2.56
C ARG A 301 0.98 16.55 -3.70
N GLY A 302 1.39 15.32 -3.99
CA GLY A 302 0.68 14.40 -4.88
C GLY A 302 0.00 13.32 -4.06
N PHE A 303 -1.18 12.86 -4.47
CA PHE A 303 -1.88 11.74 -3.84
C PHE A 303 -1.96 10.54 -4.79
N ILE A 304 -1.55 9.37 -4.30
CA ILE A 304 -1.57 8.03 -4.94
C ILE A 304 -2.14 7.00 -3.94
N GLY A 305 -2.09 5.70 -4.23
CA GLY A 305 -2.32 4.64 -3.24
C GLY A 305 -3.64 3.87 -3.38
N GLN A 306 -4.43 4.11 -4.43
CA GLN A 306 -5.62 3.28 -4.72
C GLN A 306 -5.44 2.50 -6.01
N GLY A 307 -5.63 1.18 -5.94
CA GLY A 307 -5.65 0.33 -7.12
C GLY A 307 -5.75 -1.17 -6.88
N ILE A 308 -6.10 -1.59 -5.68
CA ILE A 308 -6.47 -2.97 -5.35
C ILE A 308 -7.99 -3.03 -5.22
N CYS A 309 -8.65 -3.95 -5.91
CA CYS A 309 -10.10 -4.11 -5.85
C CYS A 309 -10.53 -5.58 -5.77
N TYR A 310 -11.79 -5.77 -5.38
CA TYR A 310 -12.41 -7.09 -5.38
C TYR A 310 -12.41 -7.66 -6.81
N PRO A 311 -12.04 -8.94 -7.02
CA PRO A 311 -11.94 -9.52 -8.35
C PRO A 311 -13.24 -9.41 -9.15
N SER A 312 -13.17 -8.71 -10.27
CA SER A 312 -14.28 -8.51 -11.21
C SER A 312 -14.80 -9.82 -11.80
N ILE A 313 -13.94 -10.84 -11.89
CA ILE A 313 -14.30 -12.21 -12.29
C ILE A 313 -15.27 -12.87 -11.30
N LEU A 314 -15.23 -12.49 -10.02
CA LEU A 314 -16.16 -12.98 -8.99
C LEU A 314 -17.46 -12.16 -9.01
N ASP A 315 -17.35 -10.83 -8.95
CA ASP A 315 -18.48 -9.91 -9.13
C ASP A 315 -18.00 -8.54 -9.64
N PRO A 316 -18.34 -8.16 -10.88
CA PRO A 316 -17.91 -6.89 -11.44
C PRO A 316 -18.52 -5.71 -10.69
N ASN A 317 -19.75 -5.79 -10.16
CA ASN A 317 -20.34 -4.65 -9.45
C ASN A 317 -19.65 -4.41 -8.11
N LEU A 318 -19.22 -5.47 -7.42
CA LEU A 318 -18.45 -5.33 -6.18
C LEU A 318 -17.05 -4.74 -6.41
N SER A 319 -16.39 -5.03 -7.55
CA SER A 319 -15.07 -4.47 -7.89
C SER A 319 -14.99 -2.93 -7.88
N ARG A 320 -16.15 -2.24 -7.88
CA ARG A 320 -16.28 -0.78 -7.85
C ARG A 320 -16.52 -0.16 -6.49
N ILE A 321 -16.89 -0.98 -5.51
CA ILE A 321 -17.31 -0.46 -4.22
C ILE A 321 -16.05 -0.20 -3.40
N GLY A 322 -15.74 1.09 -3.23
CA GLY A 322 -14.79 1.57 -2.26
C GLY A 322 -15.49 2.32 -1.13
N ALA A 323 -14.85 2.36 0.04
CA ALA A 323 -15.32 3.17 1.16
C ALA A 323 -15.16 4.67 0.87
N MET A 324 -14.06 5.03 0.21
CA MET A 324 -13.73 6.40 -0.16
C MET A 324 -12.84 6.39 -1.40
N SER A 325 -13.12 7.25 -2.39
CA SER A 325 -12.25 7.38 -3.55
C SER A 325 -11.00 8.21 -3.24
N LEU A 326 -9.94 8.06 -4.04
CA LEU A 326 -8.71 8.84 -3.90
C LEU A 326 -8.98 10.35 -4.05
N ILE A 327 -9.96 10.71 -4.86
CA ILE A 327 -10.42 12.10 -5.03
C ILE A 327 -11.06 12.59 -3.73
N ASP A 328 -11.99 11.81 -3.18
CA ASP A 328 -12.71 12.19 -1.96
C ASP A 328 -11.77 12.40 -0.77
N ILE A 329 -10.83 11.48 -0.53
CA ILE A 329 -9.88 11.56 0.59
C ILE A 329 -8.91 12.73 0.40
N SER A 330 -8.43 12.95 -0.82
CA SER A 330 -7.54 14.07 -1.15
C SER A 330 -8.22 15.43 -0.98
N GLU A 331 -9.47 15.56 -1.40
CA GLU A 331 -10.26 16.78 -1.22
C GLU A 331 -10.55 17.05 0.26
N LEU A 332 -10.90 16.00 1.02
CA LEU A 332 -11.08 16.09 2.47
C LEU A 332 -9.79 16.57 3.14
N GLU A 333 -8.67 15.91 2.86
CA GLU A 333 -7.38 16.24 3.44
C GLU A 333 -6.92 17.65 3.06
N THR A 334 -7.06 18.04 1.79
CA THR A 334 -6.70 19.39 1.34
C THR A 334 -7.57 20.45 2.02
N SER A 335 -8.85 20.16 2.26
CA SER A 335 -9.72 21.08 3.00
C SER A 335 -9.30 21.21 4.47
N ILE A 336 -8.92 20.10 5.11
CA ILE A 336 -8.45 20.10 6.50
C ILE A 336 -7.13 20.86 6.60
N ALA A 337 -6.15 20.57 5.74
CA ALA A 337 -4.87 21.25 5.68
C ALA A 337 -5.03 22.79 5.70
N ARG A 338 -5.92 23.32 4.86
CA ARG A 338 -6.22 24.76 4.80
C ARG A 338 -6.82 25.32 6.08
N ASN A 339 -7.67 24.56 6.77
CA ASN A 339 -8.23 24.97 8.07
C ASN A 339 -7.15 25.12 9.14
N TYR A 340 -6.06 24.36 9.02
CA TYR A 340 -4.88 24.44 9.87
C TYR A 340 -3.79 25.38 9.29
N GLY A 341 -4.13 26.24 8.32
CA GLY A 341 -3.21 27.22 7.76
C GLY A 341 -2.16 26.67 6.80
N LYS A 342 -2.30 25.40 6.37
CA LYS A 342 -1.43 24.78 5.36
C LYS A 342 -1.98 25.01 3.96
N ASP A 343 -1.34 25.90 3.21
CA ASP A 343 -1.68 26.21 1.82
C ASP A 343 -0.52 25.87 0.89
N PHE A 344 -0.47 24.61 0.49
CA PHE A 344 0.46 24.12 -0.54
C PHE A 344 -0.30 23.58 -1.74
N PRO A 345 0.27 23.64 -2.96
CA PRO A 345 -0.30 23.00 -4.13
C PRO A 345 -0.45 21.49 -3.89
N SER A 346 -1.67 20.98 -3.98
CA SER A 346 -1.97 19.56 -3.82
C SER A 346 -2.73 19.01 -5.03
N ARG A 347 -2.52 17.73 -5.38
CA ARG A 347 -3.22 17.12 -6.51
C ARG A 347 -3.33 15.61 -6.44
N VAL A 348 -4.50 15.09 -6.83
CA VAL A 348 -4.71 13.66 -7.08
C VAL A 348 -4.01 13.25 -8.38
N LEU A 349 -3.16 12.24 -8.30
CA LEU A 349 -2.44 11.70 -9.45
C LEU A 349 -3.22 10.52 -10.04
N THR A 350 -4.24 10.86 -10.85
CA THR A 350 -5.09 9.85 -11.47
C THR A 350 -4.32 9.05 -12.52
N PRO A 351 -4.36 7.70 -12.48
CA PRO A 351 -3.85 6.87 -13.57
C PRO A 351 -4.41 7.29 -14.93
N ARG A 352 -3.67 7.00 -16.01
CA ARG A 352 -3.88 7.45 -17.42
C ARG A 352 -3.45 8.87 -17.74
N LYS A 353 -3.16 9.70 -16.75
CA LYS A 353 -2.54 11.02 -16.94
C LYS A 353 -1.10 10.95 -16.49
N VAL A 354 -0.27 11.80 -17.09
CA VAL A 354 1.09 12.05 -16.63
C VAL A 354 1.11 13.44 -16.01
N PHE A 355 1.90 13.63 -14.96
CA PHE A 355 1.93 14.86 -14.19
C PHE A 355 3.32 15.47 -14.22
N GLU A 356 3.39 16.72 -14.64
CA GLU A 356 4.59 17.53 -14.67
C GLU A 356 4.76 18.28 -13.35
N THR A 357 5.96 18.26 -12.77
CA THR A 357 6.33 19.11 -11.62
C THR A 357 6.56 20.54 -12.11
N THR A 358 5.80 21.50 -11.60
CA THR A 358 5.92 22.91 -12.00
C THR A 358 6.15 23.78 -10.77
N ASN A 359 6.52 25.04 -10.96
CA ASN A 359 6.64 25.99 -9.86
C ASN A 359 5.30 26.29 -9.16
N ALA A 360 4.18 25.92 -9.78
CA ALA A 360 2.83 26.03 -9.21
C ALA A 360 2.31 24.68 -8.65
N GLY A 361 3.18 23.68 -8.50
CA GLY A 361 2.82 22.32 -8.10
C GLY A 361 2.66 21.37 -9.28
N LEU A 362 1.71 20.44 -9.18
CA LEU A 362 1.57 19.32 -10.12
C LEU A 362 0.55 19.61 -11.23
N LYS A 363 0.94 19.45 -12.49
CA LYS A 363 0.10 19.74 -13.67
C LYS A 363 -0.07 18.50 -14.56
N PRO A 364 -1.31 18.08 -14.87
CA PRO A 364 -1.54 16.98 -15.79
C PRO A 364 -1.18 17.40 -17.22
N ILE A 365 -0.55 16.49 -17.93
CA ILE A 365 -0.21 16.60 -19.34
C ILE A 365 -0.74 15.36 -20.09
N GLN A 366 -1.02 15.54 -21.38
CA GLN A 366 -1.47 14.46 -22.26
C GLN A 366 -0.28 13.86 -22.99
N VAL A 367 0.44 12.97 -22.30
CA VAL A 367 1.44 12.09 -22.91
C VAL A 367 1.17 10.66 -22.48
N GLU A 368 1.59 9.70 -23.29
CA GLU A 368 1.47 8.30 -22.92
C GLU A 368 2.50 7.92 -21.85
N SER A 369 2.17 6.90 -21.05
CA SER A 369 3.13 6.31 -20.12
C SER A 369 4.30 5.67 -20.86
N PHE A 370 5.51 5.76 -20.28
CA PHE A 370 6.70 5.06 -20.76
C PHE A 370 6.73 3.57 -20.39
N ILE A 371 5.72 3.06 -19.69
CA ILE A 371 5.60 1.63 -19.37
C ILE A 371 4.69 0.92 -20.38
N GLY A 372 3.58 1.55 -20.76
CA GLY A 372 2.58 0.91 -21.59
C GLY A 372 1.30 1.71 -21.70
N THR A 373 0.19 1.01 -21.92
CA THR A 373 -1.16 1.59 -21.99
C THR A 373 -1.94 1.18 -20.77
N ILE A 374 -2.42 2.16 -20.02
CA ILE A 374 -3.32 1.92 -18.89
C ILE A 374 -4.71 1.61 -19.44
N ILE A 375 -5.18 0.40 -19.16
CA ILE A 375 -6.49 -0.13 -19.56
C ILE A 375 -7.43 0.00 -18.38
N THR A 376 -8.55 0.67 -18.60
CA THR A 376 -9.70 0.59 -17.70
C THR A 376 -10.72 -0.33 -18.35
N GLU A 377 -11.07 -1.43 -17.68
CA GLU A 377 -12.27 -2.17 -18.05
C GLU A 377 -13.51 -1.40 -17.59
N ASN A 378 -14.44 -1.22 -18.52
CA ASN A 378 -15.78 -0.72 -18.25
C ASN A 378 -16.53 -1.78 -17.46
N ILE A 379 -16.71 -1.56 -16.16
CA ILE A 379 -17.63 -2.38 -15.37
C ILE A 379 -19.11 -1.92 -15.51
N SER A 380 -20.03 -2.73 -15.00
CA SER A 380 -21.48 -2.53 -15.00
C SER A 380 -21.93 -1.51 -13.94
N ASP A 381 -22.76 -0.52 -14.31
CA ASP A 381 -23.34 0.49 -13.40
C ASP A 381 -24.52 -0.04 -12.56
N LYS A 382 -24.65 -1.36 -12.43
CA LYS A 382 -25.79 -1.96 -11.74
C LYS A 382 -25.56 -1.98 -10.23
N PRO A 383 -26.54 -1.53 -9.44
CA PRO A 383 -26.64 -1.85 -8.01
C PRO A 383 -26.40 -3.34 -7.75
N THR A 384 -25.65 -3.66 -6.71
CA THR A 384 -25.53 -5.05 -6.21
C THR A 384 -26.13 -5.15 -4.81
N GLY A 385 -27.03 -6.11 -4.60
CA GLY A 385 -27.64 -6.39 -3.29
C GLY A 385 -26.95 -7.53 -2.53
N ARG A 386 -25.69 -7.84 -2.85
CA ARG A 386 -24.92 -8.94 -2.26
C ARG A 386 -23.59 -8.41 -1.73
N GLY A 387 -23.07 -9.00 -0.65
CA GLY A 387 -21.71 -8.74 -0.16
C GLY A 387 -20.66 -9.63 -0.83
N ARG A 388 -19.38 -9.48 -0.46
CA ARG A 388 -18.30 -10.35 -0.94
C ARG A 388 -18.56 -11.83 -0.64
N ILE A 389 -18.00 -12.69 -1.48
CA ILE A 389 -18.08 -14.15 -1.29
C ILE A 389 -17.02 -14.56 -0.27
N TYR A 390 -17.39 -15.45 0.63
CA TYR A 390 -16.50 -16.06 1.60
C TYR A 390 -16.35 -17.55 1.33
N ALA A 391 -15.12 -18.04 1.47
CA ALA A 391 -14.79 -19.45 1.49
C ALA A 391 -15.49 -20.14 2.67
N LYS A 392 -16.19 -21.23 2.37
CA LYS A 392 -16.81 -22.12 3.37
C LYS A 392 -15.85 -23.20 3.87
N GLY A 393 -14.69 -23.32 3.24
CA GLY A 393 -13.63 -24.29 3.51
C GLY A 393 -12.25 -23.66 3.28
N PRO A 394 -11.19 -24.46 3.13
CA PRO A 394 -9.91 -23.93 2.68
C PRO A 394 -9.99 -23.43 1.24
N LEU A 395 -9.11 -22.50 0.84
CA LEU A 395 -9.10 -21.98 -0.52
C LEU A 395 -8.71 -23.04 -1.55
N ARG A 396 -7.79 -23.92 -1.18
CA ARG A 396 -7.48 -25.15 -1.92
C ARG A 396 -8.11 -26.35 -1.23
N ASP A 397 -9.22 -26.77 -1.81
CA ASP A 397 -10.12 -27.76 -1.23
C ASP A 397 -9.75 -29.19 -1.63
N GLU A 398 -8.62 -29.64 -1.11
CA GLU A 398 -8.06 -30.96 -1.40
C GLU A 398 -7.72 -31.74 -0.11
N VAL A 399 -7.73 -33.07 -0.21
CA VAL A 399 -7.35 -33.95 0.89
C VAL A 399 -5.83 -34.01 0.99
N ARG A 400 -5.30 -33.75 2.19
CA ARG A 400 -3.87 -33.78 2.50
C ARG A 400 -3.56 -34.72 3.65
N ASP A 401 -2.28 -35.05 3.80
CA ASP A 401 -1.82 -35.95 4.87
C ASP A 401 -1.90 -35.28 6.24
N PHE A 402 -2.81 -35.78 7.06
CA PHE A 402 -3.08 -35.24 8.40
C PHE A 402 -1.82 -35.24 9.29
N ALA A 403 -1.06 -36.34 9.28
CA ALA A 403 0.07 -36.50 10.20
C ALA A 403 1.22 -35.52 9.87
N SER A 404 1.53 -35.35 8.59
CA SER A 404 2.48 -34.35 8.10
C SER A 404 2.03 -32.93 8.44
N GLN A 405 0.75 -32.62 8.20
CA GLN A 405 0.19 -31.31 8.53
C GLN A 405 0.25 -30.99 10.03
N GLU A 406 -0.09 -31.95 10.90
CA GLU A 406 0.00 -31.79 12.36
C GLU A 406 1.43 -31.53 12.82
N GLN A 407 2.43 -32.18 12.22
CA GLN A 407 3.85 -31.92 12.51
C GLN A 407 4.26 -30.50 12.10
N ILE A 408 3.85 -30.04 10.91
CA ILE A 408 4.11 -28.67 10.44
C ILE A 408 3.49 -27.66 11.42
N LEU A 409 2.23 -27.85 11.78
CA LEU A 409 1.51 -26.97 12.70
C LEU A 409 2.20 -26.89 14.06
N LEU A 410 2.50 -28.02 14.70
CA LEU A 410 3.14 -28.03 16.01
C LEU A 410 4.52 -27.37 15.97
N ASN A 411 5.25 -27.52 14.87
CA ASN A 411 6.51 -26.81 14.66
C ASN A 411 6.29 -25.29 14.55
N ILE A 412 5.30 -24.82 13.78
CA ILE A 412 4.95 -23.40 13.67
C ILE A 412 4.57 -22.84 15.06
N LEU A 413 3.67 -23.53 15.76
CA LEU A 413 3.16 -23.07 17.06
C LEU A 413 4.27 -22.97 18.11
N ASN A 414 5.14 -23.98 18.20
CA ASN A 414 6.14 -24.06 19.26
C ASN A 414 7.41 -23.27 18.96
N ASN A 415 7.85 -23.25 17.69
CA ASN A 415 9.16 -22.70 17.34
C ASN A 415 9.10 -21.30 16.70
N ARG A 416 7.90 -20.79 16.38
CA ARG A 416 7.70 -19.46 15.81
C ARG A 416 6.69 -18.63 16.57
N PHE A 417 5.47 -19.15 16.68
CA PHE A 417 4.36 -18.43 17.29
C PHE A 417 4.66 -18.10 18.76
N LEU A 418 4.96 -19.10 19.60
CA LEU A 418 5.27 -18.89 21.02
C LEU A 418 6.43 -17.91 21.24
N PRO A 419 7.61 -18.07 20.60
CA PRO A 419 8.68 -17.08 20.70
C PRO A 419 8.25 -15.66 20.31
N SER A 420 7.52 -15.51 19.21
CA SER A 420 7.05 -14.20 18.73
C SER A 420 6.12 -13.52 19.73
N VAL A 421 5.07 -14.20 20.20
CA VAL A 421 4.12 -13.62 21.17
C VAL A 421 4.73 -13.39 22.54
N PHE A 422 5.76 -14.14 22.96
CA PHE A 422 6.50 -13.84 24.19
C PHE A 422 7.45 -12.65 24.07
N SER A 423 7.90 -12.34 22.86
CA SER A 423 8.74 -11.17 22.60
C SER A 423 7.95 -9.86 22.46
N ASN A 424 6.63 -9.94 22.25
CA ASN A 424 5.77 -8.77 22.09
C ASN A 424 5.32 -8.24 23.47
N PRO A 425 5.76 -7.03 23.89
CA PRO A 425 5.37 -6.46 25.16
C PRO A 425 3.90 -6.03 25.23
N ASP A 426 3.29 -5.75 24.07
CA ASP A 426 1.93 -5.20 23.94
C ASP A 426 0.87 -6.29 23.74
N ASP A 427 1.22 -7.42 23.11
CA ASP A 427 0.31 -8.54 22.91
C ASP A 427 0.45 -9.62 23.98
N ASN A 428 -0.27 -9.42 25.07
CA ASN A 428 -0.09 -10.24 26.26
C ASN A 428 -0.84 -11.59 26.15
N LEU A 429 -0.22 -12.60 25.53
CA LEU A 429 -0.70 -14.00 25.54
C LEU A 429 -1.07 -14.46 26.97
N LYS A 430 -0.31 -14.03 27.98
CA LYS A 430 -0.61 -14.26 29.41
C LYS A 430 -2.01 -13.77 29.77
N THR A 431 -2.40 -12.58 29.33
CA THR A 431 -3.73 -12.02 29.58
C THR A 431 -4.81 -12.86 28.92
N ALA A 432 -4.59 -13.33 27.70
CA ALA A 432 -5.54 -14.22 27.01
C ALA A 432 -5.73 -15.54 27.78
N ILE A 433 -4.64 -16.14 28.27
CA ILE A 433 -4.67 -17.35 29.10
C ILE A 433 -5.40 -17.06 30.43
N LEU A 434 -5.08 -15.95 31.10
CA LEU A 434 -5.69 -15.59 32.38
C LEU A 434 -7.18 -15.26 32.26
N LYS A 435 -7.64 -14.72 31.12
CA LYS A 435 -9.06 -14.47 30.88
C LYS A 435 -9.85 -15.75 30.56
N ASN A 436 -9.19 -16.80 30.07
CA ASN A 436 -9.84 -18.08 29.82
C ASN A 436 -10.13 -18.81 31.16
N PRO A 437 -11.38 -19.26 31.42
CA PRO A 437 -11.73 -19.98 32.65
C PRO A 437 -10.90 -21.24 32.88
N GLU A 438 -10.49 -21.92 31.82
CA GLU A 438 -9.67 -23.14 31.84
C GLU A 438 -8.17 -22.82 31.96
N ARG A 439 -7.79 -21.53 32.00
CA ARG A 439 -6.40 -21.07 32.07
C ARG A 439 -5.51 -21.63 30.95
N VAL A 440 -6.10 -21.74 29.76
CA VAL A 440 -5.41 -22.16 28.52
C VAL A 440 -5.63 -21.16 27.39
N TYR A 441 -4.67 -21.10 26.48
CA TYR A 441 -4.85 -20.55 25.14
C TYR A 441 -5.16 -21.69 24.18
N ARG A 442 -6.24 -21.60 23.40
CA ARG A 442 -6.73 -22.65 22.51
C ARG A 442 -6.83 -22.14 21.08
N ILE A 443 -6.16 -22.85 20.18
CA ILE A 443 -6.25 -22.67 18.73
C ILE A 443 -6.96 -23.90 18.15
N THR A 444 -8.04 -23.69 17.44
CA THR A 444 -8.81 -24.76 16.78
C THR A 444 -8.42 -24.88 15.32
N ILE A 445 -8.07 -26.08 14.87
CA ILE A 445 -7.62 -26.33 13.51
C ILE A 445 -8.52 -27.38 12.85
N ARG A 446 -8.96 -27.09 11.63
CA ARG A 446 -9.73 -28.00 10.78
C ARG A 446 -8.80 -28.63 9.73
N PHE A 447 -8.78 -29.95 9.67
CA PHE A 447 -7.98 -30.75 8.72
C PHE A 447 -8.91 -31.43 7.72
N GLY A 448 -8.67 -31.26 6.42
CA GLY A 448 -9.48 -31.87 5.36
C GLY A 448 -10.14 -30.83 4.45
N THR A 449 -11.27 -31.20 3.86
CA THR A 449 -11.98 -30.41 2.84
C THR A 449 -13.21 -29.71 3.42
N ARG A 450 -13.84 -28.84 2.63
CA ARG A 450 -15.11 -28.17 2.96
C ARG A 450 -16.23 -29.17 3.30
N GLU A 451 -16.22 -30.35 2.66
CA GLU A 451 -17.25 -31.38 2.83
C GLU A 451 -16.92 -32.36 3.96
N LYS A 452 -15.63 -32.63 4.19
CA LYS A 452 -15.18 -33.64 5.15
C LYS A 452 -13.91 -33.19 5.85
N PHE A 453 -14.04 -32.82 7.11
CA PHE A 453 -12.92 -32.39 7.94
C PHE A 453 -12.97 -32.94 9.36
N GLU A 454 -11.80 -33.04 9.97
CA GLU A 454 -11.61 -33.29 11.39
C GLU A 454 -11.23 -31.99 12.10
N THR A 455 -11.82 -31.74 13.26
CA THR A 455 -11.46 -30.58 14.10
C THR A 455 -10.60 -31.04 15.26
N GLN A 456 -9.45 -30.38 15.45
CA GLN A 456 -8.56 -30.60 16.58
C GLN A 456 -8.28 -29.28 17.30
N ASN A 457 -8.10 -29.35 18.61
CA ASN A 457 -7.70 -28.21 19.43
C ASN A 457 -6.24 -28.36 19.86
N TYR A 458 -5.52 -27.25 19.83
CA TYR A 458 -4.16 -27.14 20.31
C TYR A 458 -4.13 -26.12 21.44
N ILE A 459 -3.61 -26.54 22.59
CA ILE A 459 -3.64 -25.75 23.81
C ILE A 459 -2.24 -25.44 24.32
N PHE A 460 -2.10 -24.24 24.90
CA PHE A 460 -0.93 -23.81 25.65
C PHE A 460 -1.36 -23.27 27.03
N SER A 461 -0.62 -23.62 28.07
CA SER A 461 -0.89 -23.21 29.46
C SER A 461 0.41 -22.94 30.21
N PHE A 462 0.32 -22.34 31.41
CA PHE A 462 1.50 -22.12 32.26
C PHE A 462 2.09 -23.41 32.84
N GLY A 463 1.37 -24.54 32.79
CA GLY A 463 1.82 -25.81 33.35
C GLY A 463 2.70 -26.64 32.42
N GLU A 464 2.81 -26.26 31.15
CA GLU A 464 3.47 -27.05 30.12
C GLU A 464 4.37 -26.18 29.25
N ILE A 465 5.42 -26.79 28.70
CA ILE A 465 6.35 -26.13 27.79
C ILE A 465 5.91 -26.46 26.36
N GLY A 466 5.10 -25.59 25.77
CA GLY A 466 4.68 -25.66 24.37
C GLY A 466 3.20 -25.99 24.15
N PHE A 467 2.73 -25.72 22.94
CA PHE A 467 1.45 -26.20 22.43
C PHE A 467 1.47 -27.71 22.25
N ARG A 468 0.37 -28.34 22.67
CA ARG A 468 0.07 -29.74 22.38
C ARG A 468 -1.36 -29.89 21.89
N ARG A 469 -1.63 -31.02 21.26
CA ARG A 469 -3.01 -31.44 20.98
C ARG A 469 -3.76 -31.67 22.28
N GLU A 470 -4.97 -31.14 22.33
CA GLU A 470 -5.93 -31.41 23.40
C GLU A 470 -6.54 -32.78 23.17
N ILE A 471 -6.28 -33.71 24.08
CA ILE A 471 -6.90 -35.03 24.08
C ILE A 471 -8.18 -34.93 24.91
N PRO A 472 -9.37 -35.29 24.37
CA PRO A 472 -10.60 -35.27 25.15
C PRO A 472 -10.49 -36.21 26.35
N GLU A 473 -10.95 -35.76 27.53
CA GLU A 473 -10.90 -36.50 28.81
C GLU A 473 -11.51 -37.92 28.78
N ASN A 474 -12.25 -38.28 27.72
CA ASN A 474 -12.83 -39.62 27.54
C ASN A 474 -11.90 -40.67 26.91
N GLN A 475 -10.62 -40.34 26.60
CA GLN A 475 -9.65 -41.31 26.07
C GLN A 475 -8.54 -41.70 27.05
N GLU A 476 -8.45 -41.08 28.23
CA GLU A 476 -7.49 -41.50 29.27
C GLU A 476 -7.95 -42.71 30.10
N SER A 477 -9.17 -43.23 29.89
CA SER A 477 -9.76 -44.30 30.71
C SER A 477 -9.84 -45.68 30.06
N SER A 478 -9.30 -45.89 28.84
CA SER A 478 -9.42 -47.19 28.14
C SER A 478 -8.30 -48.21 28.43
N GLU A 479 -7.37 -47.97 29.35
CA GLU A 479 -6.42 -49.00 29.81
C GLU A 479 -6.67 -49.56 31.21
N LYS A 480 -7.78 -49.20 31.90
CA LYS A 480 -8.13 -49.83 33.17
C LYS A 480 -9.62 -50.11 33.30
N GLY A 481 -9.96 -51.39 33.15
CA GLY A 481 -11.13 -52.00 33.79
C GLY A 481 -12.29 -52.27 32.84
N GLY A 482 -12.48 -53.55 32.51
CA GLY A 482 -13.71 -54.00 31.88
C GLY A 482 -14.91 -53.89 32.83
N SER A 483 -16.09 -53.64 32.27
CA SER A 483 -17.35 -54.30 32.60
C SER A 483 -18.48 -53.62 31.81
N SER A 484 -19.20 -54.45 31.05
CA SER A 484 -20.61 -54.35 30.63
C SER A 484 -21.37 -53.03 30.83
N TYR A 485 -22.08 -52.56 29.80
CA TYR A 485 -23.55 -52.54 29.83
C TYR A 485 -24.13 -52.41 28.41
N GLU A 486 -25.16 -53.22 28.16
CA GLU A 486 -25.90 -53.37 26.92
C GLU A 486 -26.94 -52.25 26.69
N ASN A 487 -27.29 -52.09 25.40
CA ASN A 487 -28.61 -51.72 24.85
C ASN A 487 -29.22 -50.35 25.19
N CYS A 488 -29.37 -49.49 24.15
CA CYS A 488 -30.67 -48.95 23.73
C CYS A 488 -30.62 -48.33 22.32
N VAL A 489 -31.57 -48.73 21.48
CA VAL A 489 -31.79 -48.30 20.09
C VAL A 489 -32.65 -47.02 20.06
N PRO A 490 -32.41 -46.03 19.18
CA PRO A 490 -33.27 -44.86 19.06
C PRO A 490 -34.44 -45.08 18.08
N LYS A 491 -35.66 -44.77 18.51
CA LYS A 491 -36.82 -44.48 17.63
C LYS A 491 -37.03 -42.97 17.58
N GLY A 492 -37.14 -42.44 16.36
CA GLY A 492 -37.17 -41.01 16.08
C GLY A 492 -38.47 -40.29 16.41
N ASN A 493 -38.50 -38.99 16.16
CA ASN A 493 -39.56 -38.31 15.41
C ASN A 493 -39.21 -36.86 15.07
N VAL A 494 -39.77 -36.45 13.94
CA VAL A 494 -39.73 -35.18 13.22
C VAL A 494 -40.36 -34.04 14.01
N LEU A 495 -39.83 -32.80 13.88
CA LEU A 495 -40.56 -31.57 14.17
C LEU A 495 -40.34 -30.51 13.07
N THR A 496 -41.47 -30.08 12.50
CA THR A 496 -41.66 -28.93 11.61
C THR A 496 -41.74 -27.63 12.41
N CYS A 497 -41.13 -26.56 11.92
CA CYS A 497 -41.17 -25.23 12.53
C CYS A 497 -42.35 -24.38 12.00
N THR A 498 -43.06 -23.72 12.89
CA THR A 498 -43.87 -22.53 12.60
C THR A 498 -43.66 -21.47 13.69
N GLU A 499 -43.89 -20.24 13.28
CA GLU A 499 -43.39 -18.95 13.78
C GLU A 499 -43.77 -18.54 15.21
N ASN A 500 -42.93 -17.65 15.76
CA ASN A 500 -43.20 -16.64 16.79
C ASN A 500 -43.82 -17.10 18.13
N GLU A 501 -42.99 -17.21 19.17
CA GLU A 501 -43.26 -16.61 20.49
C GLU A 501 -42.05 -16.82 21.44
N GLU A 502 -41.69 -15.75 22.16
CA GLU A 502 -40.73 -15.81 23.27
C GLU A 502 -41.24 -16.75 24.37
N CYS A 503 -40.49 -17.81 24.67
CA CYS A 503 -40.75 -18.65 25.84
C CYS A 503 -39.48 -18.86 26.67
N LYS A 504 -39.37 -18.09 27.77
CA LYS A 504 -38.56 -18.45 28.93
C LYS A 504 -39.29 -19.54 29.71
N VAL A 505 -38.84 -20.79 29.60
CA VAL A 505 -39.05 -21.82 30.65
C VAL A 505 -37.82 -22.69 30.73
N GLY A 506 -37.24 -22.78 31.93
CA GLY A 506 -36.07 -23.61 32.22
C GLY A 506 -36.38 -25.10 32.16
N ILE A 507 -35.45 -25.85 31.57
CA ILE A 507 -35.32 -27.30 31.71
C ILE A 507 -33.84 -27.58 31.97
N GLY A 508 -33.60 -28.43 32.98
CA GLY A 508 -32.30 -28.66 33.59
C GLY A 508 -31.26 -29.35 32.71
N ASN A 509 -30.01 -28.96 32.97
CA ASN A 509 -28.77 -29.72 32.95
C ASN A 509 -28.74 -31.06 32.21
N SER A 510 -28.21 -31.03 30.98
CA SER A 510 -26.94 -31.65 30.59
C SER A 510 -26.90 -31.69 29.06
N HIS A 511 -25.75 -31.36 28.44
CA HIS A 511 -25.55 -31.17 26.99
C HIS A 511 -25.78 -29.77 26.40
N PHE A 512 -25.60 -28.71 27.20
CA PHE A 512 -24.85 -27.59 26.64
C PHE A 512 -23.38 -28.00 26.66
N ALA A 513 -22.91 -28.51 25.52
CA ALA A 513 -21.48 -28.70 25.29
C ALA A 513 -20.76 -27.44 25.76
N LYS A 514 -19.74 -27.60 26.61
CA LYS A 514 -18.74 -26.58 26.85
C LYS A 514 -18.26 -26.15 25.47
N ILE A 515 -18.78 -25.06 24.92
CA ILE A 515 -18.09 -24.33 23.87
C ILE A 515 -16.90 -23.76 24.60
N SER A 516 -15.86 -24.58 24.63
CA SER A 516 -14.53 -24.21 25.07
C SER A 516 -14.25 -22.87 24.39
N LEU A 517 -13.90 -21.82 25.15
CA LEU A 517 -13.58 -20.51 24.58
C LEU A 517 -12.34 -20.66 23.70
N CYS A 518 -12.55 -21.00 22.43
CA CYS A 518 -11.57 -21.02 21.36
C CYS A 518 -11.18 -19.57 21.07
N GLN A 519 -9.89 -19.26 21.08
CA GLN A 519 -9.39 -17.91 20.82
C GLN A 519 -9.14 -17.67 19.33
N GLU A 520 -8.75 -18.70 18.59
CA GLU A 520 -8.40 -18.64 17.16
C GLU A 520 -8.87 -19.90 16.43
N ASP A 521 -9.36 -19.79 15.19
CA ASP A 521 -9.72 -20.93 14.35
C ASP A 521 -9.21 -20.82 12.91
N TYR A 522 -8.67 -21.94 12.40
CA TYR A 522 -8.04 -21.99 11.08
C TYR A 522 -8.35 -23.28 10.33
N TRP A 523 -8.19 -23.21 9.01
CA TRP A 523 -8.04 -24.38 8.15
C TRP A 523 -6.55 -24.70 7.98
N MET A 524 -6.19 -25.97 8.15
CA MET A 524 -4.80 -26.39 8.06
C MET A 524 -4.23 -26.25 6.64
N ASN A 525 -5.06 -26.48 5.61
CA ASN A 525 -4.63 -26.32 4.22
C ASN A 525 -4.18 -24.89 3.93
N ASP A 526 -4.86 -23.87 4.47
CA ASP A 526 -4.49 -22.46 4.26
C ASP A 526 -3.18 -22.11 5.01
N LEU A 527 -3.01 -22.63 6.24
CA LEU A 527 -1.75 -22.48 6.99
C LEU A 527 -0.57 -23.15 6.27
N GLU A 528 -0.78 -24.34 5.73
CA GLU A 528 0.24 -25.06 4.95
C GLU A 528 0.52 -24.37 3.62
N ASP A 529 -0.51 -23.86 2.92
CA ASP A 529 -0.34 -23.12 1.67
C ASP A 529 0.47 -21.84 1.89
N PHE A 530 0.21 -21.12 2.98
CA PHE A 530 1.02 -19.98 3.40
C PHE A 530 2.47 -20.41 3.69
N TRP A 531 2.65 -21.47 4.47
CA TRP A 531 3.97 -22.00 4.84
C TRP A 531 4.81 -22.45 3.62
N ASN A 532 4.13 -23.00 2.61
CA ASN A 532 4.73 -23.42 1.35
C ASN A 532 4.89 -22.26 0.35
N GLY A 533 4.42 -21.06 0.68
CA GLY A 533 4.59 -19.87 -0.13
C GLY A 533 3.66 -19.80 -1.35
N SER A 534 2.51 -20.45 -1.25
CA SER A 534 1.52 -20.53 -2.32
C SER A 534 0.24 -19.73 -2.02
N GLN A 535 0.20 -19.06 -0.86
CA GLN A 535 -0.77 -18.08 -0.40
C GLN A 535 -0.04 -16.98 0.41
N GLU A 536 -0.69 -15.82 0.62
CA GLU A 536 -0.25 -14.72 1.49
C GLU A 536 -1.23 -14.49 2.65
N LEU A 537 -0.84 -13.71 3.66
CA LEU A 537 -1.67 -13.37 4.82
C LEU A 537 -3.03 -12.81 4.39
N TYR A 538 -3.03 -11.99 3.34
CA TYR A 538 -4.20 -11.35 2.77
C TYR A 538 -5.18 -12.31 2.09
N SER A 539 -4.84 -13.60 1.90
CA SER A 539 -5.82 -14.62 1.51
C SER A 539 -6.95 -14.74 2.56
N ASN A 540 -6.70 -14.29 3.80
CA ASN A 540 -7.72 -14.11 4.82
C ASN A 540 -8.90 -13.22 4.39
N PHE A 541 -8.76 -12.40 3.34
CA PHE A 541 -9.84 -11.64 2.74
C PHE A 541 -10.93 -12.51 2.09
N PHE A 542 -10.71 -13.80 1.98
CA PHE A 542 -11.73 -14.76 1.54
C PHE A 542 -12.32 -15.56 2.69
N HIS A 543 -11.86 -15.37 3.93
CA HIS A 543 -12.37 -16.07 5.10
C HIS A 543 -13.25 -15.17 5.96
N LEU A 544 -14.34 -15.73 6.50
CA LEU A 544 -15.17 -15.02 7.46
C LEU A 544 -14.52 -15.09 8.84
N LEU A 545 -13.89 -13.99 9.27
CA LEU A 545 -13.24 -13.87 10.57
C LEU A 545 -14.23 -13.34 11.61
N ASP A 546 -14.33 -13.99 12.76
CA ASP A 546 -15.04 -13.48 13.95
C ASP A 546 -14.32 -12.23 14.49
N ILE A 547 -15.02 -11.09 14.47
CA ILE A 547 -14.53 -9.78 14.93
C ILE A 547 -14.17 -9.74 16.42
N LYS A 548 -14.66 -10.69 17.23
CA LYS A 548 -14.35 -10.78 18.67
C LYS A 548 -13.07 -11.56 18.94
N ARG A 549 -12.47 -12.18 17.93
CA ARG A 549 -11.24 -12.98 18.06
C ARG A 549 -10.02 -12.15 17.69
N THR A 550 -8.88 -12.55 18.25
CA THR A 550 -7.58 -12.00 17.91
C THR A 550 -6.81 -13.05 17.11
N TYR A 551 -6.44 -12.75 15.87
CA TYR A 551 -5.75 -13.69 14.97
C TYR A 551 -4.23 -13.55 15.07
N ARG A 552 -3.68 -13.90 16.25
CA ARG A 552 -2.24 -13.74 16.53
C ARG A 552 -1.38 -14.60 15.60
N LEU A 553 -1.82 -15.82 15.30
CA LEU A 553 -1.07 -16.73 14.45
C LEU A 553 -0.92 -16.15 13.03
N TRP A 554 -2.01 -15.66 12.44
CA TRP A 554 -1.97 -14.99 11.14
C TRP A 554 -1.10 -13.74 11.16
N ASN A 555 -1.26 -12.86 12.16
CA ASN A 555 -0.45 -11.65 12.28
C ASN A 555 1.05 -11.98 12.37
N MET A 556 1.42 -13.00 13.16
CA MET A 556 2.80 -13.47 13.24
C MET A 556 3.29 -14.02 11.90
N LEU A 557 2.48 -14.84 11.21
CA LEU A 557 2.84 -15.42 9.92
C LEU A 557 3.08 -14.36 8.85
N GLY A 558 2.25 -13.30 8.79
CA GLY A 558 2.41 -12.20 7.83
C GLY A 558 3.46 -11.17 8.17
N ALA A 559 4.15 -11.26 9.32
CA ALA A 559 5.28 -10.40 9.63
C ALA A 559 6.51 -10.84 8.81
N ASN A 560 6.71 -10.22 7.63
CA ASN A 560 7.78 -10.57 6.69
C ASN A 560 9.16 -10.59 7.34
N PHE A 561 9.45 -9.59 8.17
CA PHE A 561 10.73 -9.44 8.87
C PHE A 561 11.09 -10.66 9.75
N PHE A 562 10.08 -11.29 10.36
CA PHE A 562 10.24 -12.48 11.19
C PHE A 562 10.25 -13.77 10.35
N ASN A 563 9.63 -13.76 9.17
CA ASN A 563 9.38 -14.93 8.34
C ASN A 563 10.11 -14.90 6.99
N HIS A 564 11.30 -14.28 6.91
CA HIS A 564 12.08 -14.19 5.68
C HIS A 564 12.25 -15.51 4.93
N ASP A 565 12.36 -16.65 5.63
CA ASP A 565 12.50 -17.96 4.98
C ASP A 565 11.19 -18.47 4.34
N ILE A 566 10.02 -18.10 4.89
CA ILE A 566 8.71 -18.36 4.27
C ILE A 566 8.53 -17.44 3.07
N VAL A 567 8.84 -16.15 3.24
CA VAL A 567 8.81 -15.17 2.13
C VAL A 567 9.73 -15.60 1.00
N LYS A 568 10.94 -16.07 1.33
CA LYS A 568 11.87 -16.64 0.36
C LYS A 568 11.27 -17.83 -0.39
N ARG A 569 10.66 -18.79 0.30
CA ARG A 569 9.99 -19.94 -0.34
C ARG A 569 8.87 -19.50 -1.27
N LYS A 570 8.06 -18.52 -0.84
CA LYS A 570 7.00 -17.90 -1.64
C LYS A 570 7.53 -17.30 -2.93
N TYR A 571 8.55 -16.44 -2.83
CA TYR A 571 9.18 -15.88 -4.02
C TYR A 571 9.81 -16.94 -4.91
N GLU A 572 10.49 -17.94 -4.35
CA GLU A 572 11.08 -19.02 -5.15
C GLU A 572 10.02 -19.78 -5.96
N TYR A 573 8.88 -20.10 -5.34
CA TYR A 573 7.74 -20.74 -6.00
C TYR A 573 7.16 -19.88 -7.12
N HIS A 574 6.94 -18.59 -6.88
CA HIS A 574 6.33 -17.71 -7.87
C HIS A 574 7.28 -17.29 -9.00
N PHE A 575 8.57 -17.13 -8.73
CA PHE A 575 9.58 -16.94 -9.77
C PHE A 575 9.73 -18.18 -10.66
N GLU A 576 9.66 -19.39 -10.09
CA GLU A 576 9.67 -20.63 -10.88
C GLU A 576 8.52 -20.63 -11.88
N ARG A 577 7.29 -20.39 -11.41
CA ARG A 577 6.10 -20.31 -12.26
C ARG A 577 6.21 -19.22 -13.33
N ALA A 578 6.66 -18.02 -12.96
CA ALA A 578 6.86 -16.94 -13.91
C ALA A 578 7.91 -17.30 -14.98
N SER A 579 8.97 -18.03 -14.62
CA SER A 579 9.99 -18.51 -15.57
C SER A 579 9.49 -19.57 -16.54
N GLU A 580 8.44 -20.31 -16.15
CA GLU A 580 7.71 -21.25 -17.02
C GLU A 580 6.69 -20.55 -17.93
N GLY A 581 6.57 -19.22 -17.83
CA GLY A 581 5.61 -18.44 -18.62
C GLY A 581 4.17 -18.49 -18.09
N LYS A 582 3.96 -18.98 -16.87
CA LYS A 582 2.64 -18.92 -16.20
C LYS A 582 2.34 -17.49 -15.77
N THR A 583 1.07 -17.13 -15.74
CA THR A 583 0.58 -15.85 -15.21
C THR A 583 -0.12 -16.04 -13.86
N VAL A 584 -0.51 -14.94 -13.20
CA VAL A 584 -1.26 -15.01 -11.94
C VAL A 584 -2.61 -15.68 -12.15
N GLU A 585 -3.27 -15.31 -13.25
CA GLU A 585 -4.57 -15.80 -13.71
C GLU A 585 -4.64 -17.32 -13.80
N ASP A 586 -3.55 -17.96 -14.23
CA ASP A 586 -3.46 -19.40 -14.43
C ASP A 586 -3.78 -20.22 -13.17
N PHE A 587 -3.59 -19.66 -11.97
CA PHE A 587 -3.86 -20.37 -10.71
C PHE A 587 -4.90 -19.70 -9.82
N VAL A 588 -5.09 -18.38 -9.91
CA VAL A 588 -6.21 -17.75 -9.17
C VAL A 588 -7.56 -18.15 -9.75
N GLY A 589 -7.62 -18.48 -11.05
CA GLY A 589 -8.84 -18.95 -11.71
C GLY A 589 -9.43 -20.22 -11.11
N GLU A 590 -8.60 -21.15 -10.64
CA GLU A 590 -9.04 -22.37 -9.95
C GLU A 590 -9.68 -22.04 -8.59
N ILE A 591 -9.05 -21.14 -7.83
CA ILE A 591 -9.56 -20.70 -6.52
C ILE A 591 -10.90 -19.97 -6.70
N TYR A 592 -11.00 -19.05 -7.67
CA TYR A 592 -12.25 -18.32 -7.94
C TYR A 592 -13.37 -19.25 -8.40
N SER A 593 -13.05 -20.26 -9.20
CA SER A 593 -14.01 -21.32 -9.57
C SER A 593 -14.55 -22.04 -8.33
N GLY A 594 -13.66 -22.40 -7.39
CA GLY A 594 -14.02 -23.05 -6.13
C GLY A 594 -14.83 -22.19 -5.16
N LEU A 595 -14.72 -20.85 -5.25
CA LEU A 595 -15.53 -19.91 -4.47
C LEU A 595 -16.94 -19.69 -5.04
N LYS A 596 -17.13 -19.89 -6.34
CA LYS A 596 -18.45 -19.76 -7.01
C LYS A 596 -19.35 -20.97 -6.80
N SER A 597 -18.76 -22.16 -6.61
CA SER A 597 -19.44 -23.42 -6.30
C SER A 597 -19.86 -23.47 -4.83
#